data_AF-A0A9E0THK9-F1
#
_entry.id   AF-A0A9E0THK9-F1
#
_cell.length_a   1.000
_cell.length_b   1.000
_cell.length_c   1.000
_cell.angle_alpha   90.00
_cell.angle_beta   90.00
_cell.angle_gamma   90.00
#
_symmetry.space_group_name_H-M   'P 1'
#
loop_
_entity.id
_entity.type
_entity.pdbx_description
1 polymer ?
#
loop_
_entity_poly.entity_id
_entity_poly.type
_entity_poly.pdbx_seq_one_letter_code
_entity_poly.pdbx_strand_id
1 'polypeptide(L)'
;MKLTHEHEQIRDTLRRYIDEHINPHVDAWEEAEIFPAHQVFKGLGDLGLLGLTKPPEYGGMGLDYSYSMVMAETLGHITCGGVPMAIGVQTDMCTPALARFGSDELKREFLAPAIAGDMVGCIGVSEPGAGSDVAAIRSHARRDGGDYVITGQKMWITNSLQADWMCMLVNTGDGPVHKNKSLIMVPMRDGPGGKLTQGIEVARKIRKIGMDSSDTGLIYFDGVRVPQRNLIGQEGQGFIYQ
;
A
#
# COMPACT_ATOMS: atom_id res chain seq x y z
N MET A 1 -22.56 2.34 15.67
CA MET A 1 -22.07 3.73 15.88
C MET A 1 -23.15 4.70 15.43
N LYS A 2 -23.34 5.83 16.12
CA LYS A 2 -24.23 6.90 15.60
C LYS A 2 -23.37 7.83 14.75
N LEU A 3 -23.73 8.00 13.48
CA LEU A 3 -23.02 8.88 12.56
C LEU A 3 -23.35 10.34 12.88
N THR A 4 -22.33 11.21 12.80
CA THR A 4 -22.52 12.66 12.97
C THR A 4 -22.77 13.33 11.63
N HIS A 5 -23.06 14.63 11.66
CA HIS A 5 -23.21 15.40 10.42
C HIS A 5 -21.93 15.39 9.57
N GLU A 6 -20.76 15.49 10.20
CA GLU A 6 -19.45 15.47 9.54
C GLU A 6 -19.16 14.12 8.86
N HIS A 7 -19.60 13.02 9.47
CA HIS A 7 -19.53 11.70 8.84
C HIS A 7 -20.36 11.66 7.54
N GLU A 8 -21.59 12.17 7.59
CA GLU A 8 -22.47 12.21 6.42
C GLU A 8 -21.91 13.14 5.32
N GLN A 9 -21.25 14.24 5.69
CA GLN A 9 -20.59 15.12 4.71
C GLN A 9 -19.45 14.41 3.94
N ILE A 10 -18.63 13.60 4.63
CA ILE A 10 -17.58 12.80 3.99
C ILE A 10 -18.21 11.74 3.08
N ARG A 11 -19.24 11.03 3.57
CA ARG A 11 -19.99 10.06 2.76
C ARG A 11 -20.56 10.69 1.49
N ASP A 12 -21.27 11.80 1.61
CA ASP A 12 -21.91 12.47 0.48
C ASP A 12 -20.88 12.98 -0.53
N THR A 13 -19.75 13.50 -0.06
CA THR A 13 -18.65 13.96 -0.93
C THR A 13 -18.05 12.80 -1.71
N LEU A 14 -17.70 11.71 -1.03
CA LEU A 14 -17.14 10.54 -1.68
C LEU A 14 -18.15 9.86 -2.61
N ARG A 15 -19.42 9.78 -2.23
CA ARG A 15 -20.47 9.19 -3.08
C ARG A 15 -20.64 9.96 -4.39
N ARG A 16 -20.72 11.30 -4.35
CA ARG A 16 -20.76 12.12 -5.57
C ARG A 16 -19.53 11.89 -6.43
N TYR A 17 -18.34 11.89 -5.81
CA TYR A 17 -17.10 11.64 -6.54
C TYR A 17 -17.08 10.26 -7.21
N ILE A 18 -17.56 9.22 -6.53
CA ILE A 18 -17.70 7.88 -7.09
C ILE A 18 -18.62 7.89 -8.32
N ASP A 19 -19.80 8.49 -8.19
CA ASP A 19 -20.81 8.51 -9.27
C ASP A 19 -20.36 9.33 -10.49
N GLU A 20 -19.58 10.39 -10.28
CA GLU A 20 -19.13 11.29 -11.35
C GLU A 20 -17.78 10.87 -11.99
N HIS A 21 -16.86 10.30 -11.21
CA HIS A 21 -15.47 10.13 -11.63
C HIS A 21 -14.93 8.68 -11.57
N ILE A 22 -15.66 7.74 -10.97
CA ILE A 22 -15.22 6.34 -10.86
C ILE A 22 -16.18 5.43 -11.63
N ASN A 23 -17.44 5.37 -11.22
CA ASN A 23 -18.45 4.47 -11.77
C ASN A 23 -18.63 4.56 -13.29
N PRO A 24 -18.56 5.75 -13.94
CA PRO A 24 -18.66 5.84 -15.40
C PRO A 24 -17.56 5.10 -16.17
N HIS A 25 -16.45 4.73 -15.50
CA HIS A 25 -15.29 4.09 -16.13
C HIS A 25 -15.10 2.62 -15.71
N VAL A 26 -15.86 2.13 -14.73
CA VAL A 26 -15.64 0.82 -14.11
C VAL A 26 -15.70 -0.32 -15.12
N ASP A 27 -16.71 -0.37 -15.99
CA ASP A 27 -16.84 -1.45 -16.98
C ASP A 27 -15.61 -1.52 -17.90
N ALA A 28 -15.08 -0.36 -18.32
CA ALA A 28 -13.89 -0.29 -19.16
C ALA A 28 -12.63 -0.72 -18.40
N TRP A 29 -12.52 -0.41 -17.10
CA TRP A 29 -11.39 -0.84 -16.27
C TRP A 29 -11.44 -2.32 -15.92
N GLU A 30 -12.62 -2.90 -15.70
CA GLU A 30 -12.77 -4.35 -15.49
C GLU A 30 -12.43 -5.10 -16.78
N GLU A 31 -12.91 -4.65 -17.95
CA GLU A 31 -12.59 -5.26 -19.25
C GLU A 31 -11.09 -5.14 -19.60
N ALA A 32 -10.48 -3.96 -19.37
CA ALA A 32 -9.04 -3.77 -19.52
C ALA A 32 -8.24 -4.51 -18.43
N GLU A 33 -8.92 -5.04 -17.43
CA GLU A 33 -8.41 -5.61 -16.21
C GLU A 33 -7.37 -4.69 -15.50
N ILE A 34 -7.50 -3.36 -15.63
CA ILE A 34 -6.65 -2.38 -14.95
C ILE A 34 -7.38 -1.04 -14.82
N PHE A 35 -7.41 -0.47 -13.61
CA PHE A 35 -7.80 0.93 -13.39
C PHE A 35 -6.56 1.82 -13.28
N PRO A 36 -6.65 3.12 -13.61
CA PRO A 36 -5.53 4.06 -13.54
C PRO A 36 -5.28 4.49 -12.09
N ALA A 37 -4.44 3.74 -11.36
CA ALA A 37 -4.26 3.93 -9.93
C ALA A 37 -3.81 5.34 -9.56
N HIS A 38 -2.75 5.87 -10.18
CA HIS A 38 -2.30 7.23 -9.88
C HIS A 38 -3.39 8.30 -10.09
N GLN A 39 -4.24 8.17 -11.11
CA GLN A 39 -5.32 9.13 -11.34
C GLN A 39 -6.41 9.03 -10.26
N VAL A 40 -6.85 7.81 -9.94
CA VAL A 40 -7.91 7.61 -8.94
C VAL A 40 -7.44 8.04 -7.55
N PHE A 41 -6.21 7.67 -7.19
CA PHE A 41 -5.63 8.03 -5.90
C PHE A 41 -5.39 9.53 -5.80
N LYS A 42 -4.90 10.17 -6.88
CA LYS A 42 -4.74 11.62 -6.91
C LYS A 42 -6.05 12.35 -6.60
N GLY A 43 -7.14 11.98 -7.27
CA GLY A 43 -8.42 12.64 -7.01
C GLY A 43 -8.97 12.42 -5.60
N LEU A 44 -8.74 11.24 -4.99
CA LEU A 44 -9.10 11.01 -3.58
C LEU A 44 -8.19 11.78 -2.61
N GLY A 45 -6.90 11.91 -2.93
CA GLY A 45 -5.94 12.70 -2.18
C GLY A 45 -6.25 14.19 -2.21
N ASP A 46 -6.67 14.72 -3.37
CA ASP A 46 -7.10 16.12 -3.53
C ASP A 46 -8.35 16.45 -2.70
N LEU A 47 -9.19 15.45 -2.41
CA LEU A 47 -10.33 15.55 -1.49
C LEU A 47 -9.96 15.31 -0.01
N GLY A 48 -8.70 14.99 0.29
CA GLY A 48 -8.22 14.68 1.64
C GLY A 48 -8.63 13.28 2.16
N LEU A 49 -9.22 12.44 1.32
CA LEU A 49 -9.85 11.18 1.75
C LEU A 49 -8.82 10.06 2.01
N LEU A 50 -7.63 10.11 1.44
CA LEU A 50 -6.59 9.10 1.70
C LEU A 50 -5.91 9.27 3.07
N GLY A 51 -6.12 10.42 3.73
CA GLY A 51 -5.44 10.82 4.96
C GLY A 51 -6.35 10.96 6.19
N LEU A 52 -7.61 10.51 6.16
CA LEU A 52 -8.62 10.81 7.19
C LEU A 52 -8.10 10.61 8.63
N THR A 53 -7.50 9.45 8.90
CA THR A 53 -7.01 9.08 10.24
C THR A 53 -5.51 9.31 10.44
N LYS A 54 -4.82 9.89 9.44
CA LYS A 54 -3.37 10.08 9.47
C LYS A 54 -3.00 11.40 10.16
N PRO A 55 -1.76 11.55 10.67
CA PRO A 55 -1.34 12.75 11.37
C PRO A 55 -1.38 14.01 10.48
N PRO A 56 -1.87 15.16 10.97
CA PRO A 56 -1.92 16.41 10.20
C PRO A 56 -0.55 16.92 9.73
N GLU A 57 0.51 16.67 10.49
CA GLU A 57 1.89 17.06 10.14
C GLU A 57 2.40 16.43 8.83
N TYR A 58 1.74 15.37 8.33
CA TYR A 58 2.04 14.72 7.05
C TYR A 58 0.88 14.83 6.05
N GLY A 59 -0.04 15.78 6.23
CA GLY A 59 -1.16 16.03 5.33
C GLY A 59 -2.43 15.23 5.62
N GLY A 60 -2.49 14.50 6.73
CA GLY A 60 -3.71 13.82 7.18
C GLY A 60 -4.71 14.76 7.85
N MET A 61 -5.89 14.24 8.21
CA MET A 61 -6.93 15.03 8.89
C MET A 61 -6.98 14.79 10.41
N GLY A 62 -6.26 13.80 10.94
CA GLY A 62 -6.23 13.49 12.37
C GLY A 62 -7.58 13.07 12.95
N LEU A 63 -8.51 12.62 12.11
CA LEU A 63 -9.83 12.15 12.53
C LEU A 63 -9.73 10.76 13.18
N ASP A 64 -10.72 10.39 13.97
CA ASP A 64 -10.76 9.07 14.57
C ASP A 64 -11.22 7.98 13.57
N TYR A 65 -11.07 6.72 13.95
CA TYR A 65 -11.26 5.58 13.05
C TYR A 65 -12.69 5.43 12.51
N SER A 66 -13.69 6.04 13.15
CA SER A 66 -15.08 6.06 12.67
C SER A 66 -15.20 6.65 11.26
N TYR A 67 -14.37 7.62 10.90
CA TYR A 67 -14.35 8.24 9.58
C TYR A 67 -13.78 7.32 8.51
N SER A 68 -12.72 6.55 8.82
CA SER A 68 -12.23 5.48 7.94
C SER A 68 -13.29 4.41 7.70
N MET A 69 -14.09 4.06 8.71
CA MET A 69 -15.20 3.11 8.54
C MET A 69 -16.28 3.65 7.59
N VAL A 70 -16.64 4.93 7.69
CA VAL A 70 -17.61 5.56 6.78
C VAL A 70 -17.06 5.62 5.36
N MET A 71 -15.78 5.94 5.18
CA MET A 71 -15.13 5.89 3.87
C MET A 71 -15.20 4.48 3.28
N ALA A 72 -14.81 3.45 4.05
CA ALA A 72 -14.82 2.06 3.60
C ALA A 72 -16.22 1.58 3.21
N GLU A 73 -17.25 1.92 3.99
CA GLU A 73 -18.66 1.63 3.64
C GLU A 73 -19.06 2.34 2.34
N THR A 74 -18.69 3.61 2.20
CA THR A 74 -19.05 4.44 1.04
C THR A 74 -18.35 3.98 -0.24
N LEU A 75 -17.11 3.51 -0.14
CA LEU A 75 -16.39 2.88 -1.26
C LEU A 75 -17.12 1.65 -1.82
N GLY A 76 -18.02 1.03 -1.05
CA GLY A 76 -18.92 -0.03 -1.52
C GLY A 76 -19.94 0.41 -2.57
N HIS A 77 -20.10 1.72 -2.82
CA HIS A 77 -20.89 2.26 -3.92
C HIS A 77 -20.16 2.21 -5.27
N ILE A 78 -18.87 1.86 -5.29
CA ILE A 78 -18.15 1.62 -6.54
C ILE A 78 -18.68 0.31 -7.16
N THR A 79 -19.03 0.37 -8.44
CA THR A 79 -19.66 -0.74 -9.19
C THR A 79 -18.71 -1.89 -9.55
N CYS A 80 -17.58 -2.01 -8.86
CA CYS A 80 -16.67 -3.16 -8.88
C CYS A 80 -15.99 -3.35 -7.52
N GLY A 81 -15.40 -4.52 -7.29
CA GLY A 81 -14.61 -4.78 -6.08
C GLY A 81 -13.14 -4.37 -6.15
N GLY A 82 -12.60 -4.14 -7.36
CA GLY A 82 -11.17 -3.95 -7.57
C GLY A 82 -10.63 -2.61 -7.06
N VAL A 83 -11.27 -1.51 -7.45
CA VAL A 83 -10.91 -0.16 -7.02
C VAL A 83 -11.01 0.05 -5.50
N PRO A 84 -12.13 -0.29 -4.81
CA PRO A 84 -12.21 -0.10 -3.36
C PRO A 84 -11.18 -0.95 -2.59
N MET A 85 -10.86 -2.16 -3.07
CA MET A 85 -9.79 -2.97 -2.49
C MET A 85 -8.44 -2.27 -2.59
N ALA A 86 -8.09 -1.75 -3.76
CA ALA A 86 -6.83 -1.06 -4.00
C ALA A 86 -6.65 0.14 -3.06
N ILE A 87 -7.70 0.95 -2.88
CA ILE A 87 -7.72 2.10 -1.97
C ILE A 87 -7.51 1.64 -0.53
N GLY A 88 -8.27 0.63 -0.08
CA GLY A 88 -8.16 0.07 1.28
C GLY A 88 -6.78 -0.50 1.59
N VAL A 89 -6.12 -1.13 0.61
CA VAL A 89 -4.73 -1.59 0.77
C VAL A 89 -3.80 -0.42 1.09
N GLN A 90 -3.96 0.74 0.45
CA GLN A 90 -3.12 1.89 0.75
C GLN A 90 -3.43 2.51 2.11
N THR A 91 -4.70 2.81 2.36
CA THR A 91 -5.12 3.54 3.57
C THR A 91 -4.98 2.71 4.83
N ASP A 92 -5.27 1.41 4.77
CA ASP A 92 -5.48 0.57 5.95
C ASP A 92 -4.54 -0.63 6.04
N MET A 93 -3.67 -0.87 5.04
CA MET A 93 -2.66 -1.94 5.12
C MET A 93 -1.22 -1.44 4.99
N CYS A 94 -0.87 -0.70 3.92
CA CYS A 94 0.54 -0.38 3.67
C CYS A 94 1.03 0.89 4.40
N THR A 95 0.15 1.87 4.67
CA THR A 95 0.52 3.12 5.37
C THR A 95 0.41 3.12 6.89
N PRO A 96 -0.43 2.31 7.60
CA PRO A 96 -0.58 2.41 9.05
C PRO A 96 0.71 2.22 9.86
N ALA A 97 1.50 1.19 9.55
CA ALA A 97 2.76 0.95 10.24
C ALA A 97 3.76 2.10 10.01
N LEU A 98 3.84 2.61 8.79
CA LEU A 98 4.65 3.79 8.45
C LEU A 98 4.21 5.03 9.22
N ALA A 99 2.91 5.31 9.28
CA ALA A 99 2.36 6.45 10.01
C ALA A 99 2.64 6.38 11.52
N ARG A 100 2.58 5.17 12.10
CA ARG A 100 2.73 4.97 13.55
C ARG A 100 4.20 4.86 13.98
N PHE A 101 5.04 4.15 13.22
CA PHE A 101 6.38 3.76 13.64
C PHE A 101 7.50 4.26 12.72
N GLY A 102 7.17 4.83 11.57
CA GLY A 102 8.17 5.39 10.65
C GLY A 102 8.93 6.57 11.27
N SER A 103 10.14 6.80 10.77
CA SER A 103 10.85 8.05 11.06
C SER A 103 10.16 9.24 10.37
N ASP A 104 10.46 10.43 10.84
CA ASP A 104 9.98 11.67 10.23
C ASP A 104 10.41 11.81 8.75
N GLU A 105 11.63 11.36 8.44
CA GLU A 105 12.15 11.30 7.06
C GLU A 105 11.30 10.36 6.19
N LEU A 106 11.00 9.14 6.66
CA LEU A 106 10.17 8.19 5.89
C LEU A 106 8.74 8.66 5.72
N LYS A 107 8.16 9.31 6.73
CA LYS A 107 6.81 9.84 6.62
C LYS A 107 6.76 10.98 5.61
N ARG A 108 7.77 11.84 5.52
CA ARG A 108 7.84 12.86 4.46
C ARG A 108 8.10 12.26 3.08
N GLU A 109 8.98 11.26 2.98
CA GLU A 109 9.36 10.65 1.70
C GLU A 109 8.24 9.78 1.11
N PHE A 110 7.50 9.03 1.93
CA PHE A 110 6.54 8.03 1.44
C PHE A 110 5.10 8.27 1.89
N LEU A 111 4.87 8.67 3.15
CA LEU A 111 3.51 8.79 3.69
C LEU A 111 2.79 10.02 3.16
N ALA A 112 3.44 11.20 3.23
CA ALA A 112 2.82 12.45 2.81
C ALA A 112 2.43 12.43 1.30
N PRO A 113 3.27 11.95 0.36
CA PRO A 113 2.86 11.81 -1.04
C PRO A 113 1.74 10.79 -1.24
N ALA A 114 1.73 9.70 -0.46
CA ALA A 114 0.65 8.71 -0.53
C ALA A 114 -0.69 9.24 0.00
N ILE A 115 -0.67 10.14 0.99
CA ILE A 115 -1.86 10.85 1.48
C ILE A 115 -2.34 11.87 0.44
N ALA A 116 -1.41 12.59 -0.20
CA ALA A 116 -1.72 13.52 -1.28
C ALA A 116 -2.22 12.83 -2.57
N GLY A 117 -2.12 11.50 -2.64
CA GLY A 117 -2.48 10.72 -3.83
C GLY A 117 -1.46 10.80 -4.97
N ASP A 118 -0.28 11.37 -4.70
CA ASP A 118 0.80 11.53 -5.68
C ASP A 118 1.63 10.24 -5.82
N MET A 119 1.49 9.30 -4.89
CA MET A 119 2.13 7.98 -4.93
C MET A 119 1.14 6.86 -4.63
N VAL A 120 1.31 5.75 -5.35
CA VAL A 120 0.59 4.49 -5.13
C VAL A 120 1.47 3.53 -4.33
N GLY A 121 0.94 3.05 -3.21
CA GLY A 121 1.59 2.10 -2.32
C GLY A 121 1.01 0.69 -2.44
N CYS A 122 1.86 -0.30 -2.15
CA CYS A 122 1.44 -1.69 -1.95
C CYS A 122 2.06 -2.28 -0.68
N ILE A 123 1.59 -3.47 -0.27
CA ILE A 123 2.10 -4.20 0.90
C ILE A 123 2.62 -5.58 0.51
N GLY A 124 3.91 -5.83 0.76
CA GLY A 124 4.63 -7.05 0.40
C GLY A 124 4.79 -8.01 1.56
N VAL A 125 3.80 -8.86 1.82
CA VAL A 125 3.83 -9.80 2.94
C VAL A 125 3.85 -11.23 2.44
N SER A 126 2.75 -11.67 1.82
CA SER A 126 2.54 -13.05 1.41
C SER A 126 3.52 -13.48 0.32
N GLU A 127 3.86 -14.77 0.35
CA GLU A 127 4.77 -15.42 -0.58
C GLU A 127 4.12 -16.71 -1.10
N PRO A 128 4.61 -17.29 -2.21
CA PRO A 128 4.04 -18.54 -2.75
C PRO A 128 3.99 -19.70 -1.73
N GLY A 129 4.92 -19.71 -0.77
CA GLY A 129 4.97 -20.71 0.31
C GLY A 129 4.45 -20.23 1.67
N ALA A 130 3.98 -18.98 1.80
CA ALA A 130 3.61 -18.39 3.09
C ALA A 130 2.46 -17.38 2.92
N GLY A 131 1.23 -17.82 3.22
CA GLY A 131 0.02 -17.00 3.24
C GLY A 131 -0.48 -16.77 4.66
N SER A 132 -1.26 -17.72 5.18
CA SER A 132 -1.75 -17.68 6.58
C SER A 132 -0.61 -17.82 7.60
N ASP A 133 0.41 -18.63 7.30
CA ASP A 133 1.64 -18.72 8.10
C ASP A 133 2.66 -17.67 7.64
N VAL A 134 2.40 -16.42 7.99
CA VAL A 134 3.29 -15.28 7.66
C VAL A 134 4.68 -15.43 8.31
N ALA A 135 4.81 -16.23 9.37
CA ALA A 135 6.11 -16.44 10.01
C ALA A 135 7.07 -17.24 9.12
N ALA A 136 6.55 -18.02 8.16
CA ALA A 136 7.30 -18.87 7.24
C ALA A 136 7.81 -18.17 5.97
N ILE A 137 7.63 -16.84 5.82
CA ILE A 137 8.18 -16.10 4.68
C ILE A 137 9.71 -16.28 4.60
N ARG A 138 10.25 -16.27 3.37
CA ARG A 138 11.66 -16.53 3.06
C ARG A 138 12.40 -15.35 2.46
N SER A 139 11.69 -14.33 1.96
CA SER A 139 12.36 -13.10 1.51
C SER A 139 13.23 -12.55 2.64
N HIS A 140 14.45 -12.15 2.31
CA HIS A 140 15.43 -11.69 3.28
C HIS A 140 16.09 -10.40 2.82
N ALA A 141 16.57 -9.64 3.79
CA ALA A 141 17.31 -8.41 3.60
C ALA A 141 18.60 -8.49 4.42
N ARG A 142 19.73 -8.70 3.73
CA ARG A 142 21.05 -8.69 4.39
C ARG A 142 21.60 -7.28 4.43
N ARG A 143 22.33 -6.91 5.47
CA ARG A 143 23.04 -5.62 5.52
C ARG A 143 24.28 -5.66 4.63
N ASP A 144 24.56 -4.54 3.97
CA ASP A 144 25.73 -4.34 3.12
C ASP A 144 26.11 -2.85 3.15
N GLY A 145 27.05 -2.50 4.03
CA GLY A 145 27.40 -1.11 4.31
C GLY A 145 26.23 -0.35 4.91
N GLY A 146 25.81 0.75 4.27
CA GLY A 146 24.65 1.57 4.67
C GLY A 146 23.30 1.07 4.14
N ASP A 147 23.29 -0.03 3.39
CA ASP A 147 22.09 -0.54 2.69
C ASP A 147 21.66 -1.91 3.23
N TYR A 148 20.42 -2.26 2.95
CA TYR A 148 19.91 -3.61 2.82
C TYR A 148 20.03 -4.07 1.37
N VAL A 149 20.33 -5.35 1.19
CA VAL A 149 20.26 -6.05 -0.10
C VAL A 149 19.17 -7.10 0.02
N ILE A 150 18.06 -6.90 -0.69
CA ILE A 150 16.83 -7.67 -0.57
C ILE A 150 16.77 -8.72 -1.67
N THR A 151 16.43 -9.95 -1.30
CA THR A 151 16.20 -11.04 -2.26
C THR A 151 15.03 -11.92 -1.81
N GLY A 152 14.18 -12.29 -2.76
CA GLY A 152 13.01 -13.10 -2.50
C GLY A 152 11.89 -12.86 -3.51
N GLN A 153 10.67 -13.12 -3.07
CA GLN A 153 9.49 -12.97 -3.91
C GLN A 153 8.26 -12.69 -3.06
N LYS A 154 7.31 -11.93 -3.59
CA LYS A 154 6.02 -11.64 -2.98
C LYS A 154 4.89 -11.98 -3.93
N MET A 155 3.79 -12.52 -3.42
CA MET A 155 2.67 -13.01 -4.22
C MET A 155 1.35 -12.48 -3.68
N TRP A 156 0.37 -12.29 -4.57
CA TRP A 156 -0.94 -11.72 -4.28
C TRP A 156 -0.87 -10.24 -3.89
N ILE A 157 0.07 -9.51 -4.51
CA ILE A 157 0.33 -8.13 -4.11
C ILE A 157 -0.54 -7.17 -4.91
N THR A 158 -1.62 -6.70 -4.30
CA THR A 158 -2.49 -5.64 -4.81
C THR A 158 -1.70 -4.36 -5.08
N ASN A 159 -2.02 -3.66 -6.16
CA ASN A 159 -1.37 -2.42 -6.65
C ASN A 159 0.07 -2.60 -7.16
N SER A 160 0.66 -3.79 -7.09
CA SER A 160 2.10 -3.97 -7.34
C SER A 160 2.58 -3.64 -8.76
N LEU A 161 1.71 -3.67 -9.76
CA LEU A 161 2.07 -3.26 -11.13
C LEU A 161 2.16 -1.74 -11.25
N GLN A 162 1.44 -0.99 -10.41
CA GLN A 162 1.36 0.47 -10.47
C GLN A 162 2.08 1.13 -9.29
N ALA A 163 2.45 0.37 -8.26
CA ALA A 163 3.03 0.92 -7.05
C ALA A 163 4.39 1.59 -7.30
N ASP A 164 4.59 2.71 -6.60
CA ASP A 164 5.84 3.47 -6.54
C ASP A 164 6.71 2.99 -5.38
N TRP A 165 6.10 2.41 -4.34
CA TRP A 165 6.77 1.78 -3.22
C TRP A 165 6.00 0.60 -2.65
N MET A 166 6.73 -0.25 -1.93
CA MET A 166 6.20 -1.39 -1.19
C MET A 166 6.58 -1.29 0.27
N CYS A 167 5.59 -1.38 1.17
CA CYS A 167 5.83 -1.69 2.57
C CYS A 167 6.06 -3.21 2.68
N MET A 168 7.31 -3.63 2.76
CA MET A 168 7.71 -5.03 2.60
C MET A 168 8.08 -5.66 3.94
N LEU A 169 7.48 -6.81 4.27
CA LEU A 169 7.91 -7.65 5.38
C LEU A 169 8.99 -8.63 4.90
N VAL A 170 10.17 -8.58 5.51
CA VAL A 170 11.33 -9.41 5.15
C VAL A 170 12.09 -9.89 6.37
N ASN A 171 12.73 -11.06 6.28
CA ASN A 171 13.64 -11.52 7.33
C ASN A 171 14.91 -10.66 7.33
N THR A 172 15.29 -10.12 8.48
CA THR A 172 16.53 -9.34 8.67
C THR A 172 17.48 -9.97 9.68
N GLY A 173 17.13 -11.12 10.27
CA GLY A 173 18.02 -11.85 11.17
C GLY A 173 17.64 -13.31 11.37
N ASP A 174 18.45 -14.00 12.17
CA ASP A 174 18.37 -15.45 12.41
C ASP A 174 17.73 -15.81 13.76
N GLY A 175 17.15 -14.83 14.45
CA GLY A 175 16.44 -15.02 15.71
C GLY A 175 15.11 -15.77 15.57
N PRO A 176 14.31 -15.85 16.66
CA PRO A 176 13.00 -16.50 16.62
C PRO A 176 12.14 -15.97 15.47
N VAL A 177 11.39 -16.85 14.79
CA VAL A 177 10.67 -16.54 13.54
C VAL A 177 9.64 -15.42 13.65
N HIS A 178 9.17 -15.08 14.85
CA HIS A 178 8.26 -13.95 15.10
C HIS A 178 8.97 -12.65 15.52
N LYS A 179 10.31 -12.66 15.60
CA LYS A 179 11.15 -11.55 16.06
C LYS A 179 12.34 -11.28 15.13
N ASN A 180 12.32 -11.85 13.93
CA ASN A 180 13.42 -11.80 12.97
C ASN A 180 13.04 -11.11 11.66
N LYS A 181 11.86 -10.48 11.60
CA LYS A 181 11.31 -9.82 10.42
C LYS A 181 11.21 -8.33 10.65
N SER A 182 11.41 -7.55 9.60
CA SER A 182 11.33 -6.10 9.60
C SER A 182 10.40 -5.62 8.50
N LEU A 183 9.79 -4.45 8.71
CA LEU A 183 9.10 -3.71 7.68
C LEU A 183 10.06 -2.69 7.06
N ILE A 184 10.24 -2.74 5.75
CA ILE A 184 11.14 -1.86 5.00
C ILE A 184 10.34 -1.19 3.88
N MET A 185 10.52 0.12 3.72
CA MET A 185 10.01 0.87 2.58
C MET A 185 10.90 0.61 1.36
N VAL A 186 10.44 -0.20 0.42
CA VAL A 186 11.17 -0.56 -0.80
C VAL A 186 10.66 0.30 -1.96
N PRO A 187 11.45 1.23 -2.52
CA PRO A 187 11.09 1.94 -3.74
C PRO A 187 10.92 0.93 -4.89
N MET A 188 9.72 0.86 -5.44
CA MET A 188 9.42 -0.03 -6.56
C MET A 188 9.89 0.56 -7.88
N ARG A 189 9.99 1.90 -7.94
CA ARG A 189 10.31 2.66 -9.14
C ARG A 189 11.30 3.79 -8.85
N ASP A 190 11.98 4.28 -9.89
CA ASP A 190 12.84 5.47 -9.85
C ASP A 190 12.03 6.79 -9.80
N GLY A 191 11.13 6.88 -8.81
CA GLY A 191 10.16 7.95 -8.63
C GLY A 191 8.74 7.57 -9.07
N PRO A 192 7.76 8.45 -8.83
CA PRO A 192 6.36 8.18 -9.16
C PRO A 192 6.15 7.89 -10.66
N GLY A 193 5.58 6.74 -10.99
CA GLY A 193 5.35 6.31 -12.38
C GLY A 193 6.64 6.02 -13.18
N GLY A 194 7.80 5.97 -12.53
CA GLY A 194 9.10 5.73 -13.14
C GLY A 194 9.31 4.29 -13.62
N LYS A 195 10.53 3.97 -14.04
CA LYS A 195 10.98 2.60 -14.34
C LYS A 195 11.12 1.79 -13.05
N LEU A 196 10.93 0.48 -13.14
CA LEU A 196 11.15 -0.42 -12.00
C LEU A 196 12.59 -0.29 -11.48
N THR A 197 12.73 -0.27 -10.16
CA THR A 197 14.03 -0.30 -9.49
C THR A 197 14.80 -1.54 -9.93
N GLN A 198 16.09 -1.39 -10.20
CA GLN A 198 16.96 -2.50 -10.61
C GLN A 198 16.87 -3.68 -9.62
N GLY A 199 16.70 -4.88 -10.16
CA GLY A 199 16.53 -6.11 -9.38
C GLY A 199 15.07 -6.42 -9.01
N ILE A 200 14.13 -5.51 -9.28
CA ILE A 200 12.69 -5.78 -9.16
C ILE A 200 12.15 -6.24 -10.52
N GLU A 201 11.45 -7.37 -10.52
CA GLU A 201 10.74 -7.88 -11.68
C GLU A 201 9.28 -8.15 -11.32
N VAL A 202 8.37 -7.59 -12.11
CA VAL A 202 6.95 -7.98 -12.07
C VAL A 202 6.77 -9.18 -13.00
N ALA A 203 6.83 -10.38 -12.45
CA ALA A 203 6.86 -11.63 -13.20
C ALA A 203 5.64 -11.80 -14.12
N ARG A 204 4.46 -11.60 -13.52
CA ARG A 204 3.18 -11.63 -14.20
C ARG A 204 2.13 -10.93 -13.36
N LYS A 205 1.19 -10.30 -14.05
CA LYS A 205 -0.12 -10.05 -13.49
C LYS A 205 -0.82 -11.38 -13.25
N ILE A 206 -1.42 -11.55 -12.08
CA ILE A 206 -2.19 -12.73 -11.74
C ILE A 206 -3.63 -12.51 -12.23
N ARG A 207 -4.11 -13.42 -13.09
CA ARG A 207 -5.52 -13.46 -13.49
C ARG A 207 -6.37 -14.00 -12.34
N LYS A 208 -7.47 -13.33 -12.05
CA LYS A 208 -8.33 -13.60 -10.89
C LYS A 208 -9.72 -14.05 -11.36
N ILE A 209 -10.57 -14.47 -10.41
CA ILE A 209 -11.97 -14.80 -10.67
C ILE A 209 -12.87 -13.54 -10.73
N GLY A 210 -12.35 -12.40 -10.27
CA GLY A 210 -13.00 -11.09 -10.30
C GLY A 210 -12.07 -10.05 -9.68
N MET A 211 -12.61 -8.85 -9.44
CA MET A 211 -11.79 -7.66 -9.06
C MET A 211 -10.74 -7.39 -10.14
N ASP A 212 -11.15 -7.49 -11.40
CA ASP A 212 -10.23 -7.63 -12.51
C ASP A 212 -9.46 -6.34 -12.76
N SER A 213 -10.09 -5.18 -12.53
CA SER A 213 -9.44 -3.86 -12.59
C SER A 213 -8.30 -3.70 -11.58
N SER A 214 -8.33 -4.40 -10.45
CA SER A 214 -7.25 -4.35 -9.45
C SER A 214 -6.06 -5.19 -9.91
N ASP A 215 -4.93 -4.55 -10.15
CA ASP A 215 -3.73 -5.30 -10.48
C ASP A 215 -3.22 -6.07 -9.25
N THR A 216 -2.78 -7.31 -9.48
CA THR A 216 -2.25 -8.19 -8.44
C THR A 216 -1.09 -8.98 -9.03
N GLY A 217 0.08 -8.89 -8.38
CA GLY A 217 1.33 -9.37 -8.95
C GLY A 217 2.01 -10.49 -8.17
N LEU A 218 2.84 -11.24 -8.90
CA LEU A 218 3.99 -11.97 -8.35
C LEU A 218 5.24 -11.14 -8.65
N ILE A 219 5.92 -10.69 -7.60
CA ILE A 219 7.07 -9.78 -7.69
C ILE A 219 8.32 -10.52 -7.23
N TYR A 220 9.37 -10.50 -8.05
CA TYR A 220 10.69 -11.01 -7.70
C TYR A 220 11.62 -9.86 -7.31
N PHE A 221 12.48 -10.13 -6.33
CA PHE A 221 13.53 -9.25 -5.86
C PHE A 221 14.85 -10.01 -5.96
N ASP A 222 15.78 -9.52 -6.77
CA ASP A 222 17.14 -10.05 -6.92
C ASP A 222 18.15 -8.94 -6.60
N GLY A 223 18.80 -9.05 -5.43
CA GLY A 223 19.83 -8.11 -5.01
C GLY A 223 19.40 -6.64 -4.90
N VAL A 224 18.12 -6.35 -4.63
CA VAL A 224 17.60 -4.97 -4.61
C VAL A 224 18.21 -4.19 -3.44
N ARG A 225 18.91 -3.10 -3.74
CA ARG A 225 19.55 -2.24 -2.74
C ARG A 225 18.60 -1.18 -2.22
N VAL A 226 18.42 -1.13 -0.90
CA VAL A 226 17.56 -0.17 -0.21
C VAL A 226 18.31 0.38 1.00
N PRO A 227 18.41 1.70 1.19
CA PRO A 227 19.09 2.29 2.34
C PRO A 227 18.53 1.79 3.68
N GLN A 228 19.38 1.57 4.69
CA GLN A 228 18.91 1.08 6.00
C GLN A 228 17.97 2.05 6.71
N ARG A 229 18.02 3.35 6.36
CA ARG A 229 17.08 4.37 6.86
C ARG A 229 15.63 4.11 6.45
N ASN A 230 15.39 3.24 5.46
CA ASN A 230 14.05 2.84 5.00
C ASN A 230 13.36 1.81 5.92
N LEU A 231 14.02 1.40 6.99
CA LEU A 231 13.42 0.57 8.04
C LEU A 231 12.30 1.34 8.77
N ILE A 232 11.13 0.71 8.90
CA ILE A 232 10.04 1.22 9.76
C ILE A 232 10.29 0.74 11.19
N GLY A 233 10.46 1.70 12.11
CA GLY A 233 10.69 1.42 13.52
C GLY A 233 11.98 0.65 13.77
N GLN A 234 11.92 -0.41 14.59
CA GLN A 234 13.07 -1.22 14.95
C GLN A 234 13.16 -2.51 14.14
N GLU A 235 14.39 -2.95 13.89
CA GLU A 235 14.68 -4.19 13.18
C GLU A 235 14.20 -5.40 14.00
N GLY A 236 13.62 -6.39 13.33
CA GLY A 236 13.02 -7.56 13.96
C GLY A 236 11.62 -7.33 14.55
N GLN A 237 11.09 -6.10 14.52
CA GLN A 237 9.74 -5.77 15.02
C GLN A 237 8.66 -5.75 13.93
N GLY A 238 8.99 -6.07 12.68
CA GLY A 238 8.06 -6.00 11.56
C GLY A 238 6.81 -6.87 11.73
N PHE A 239 6.94 -8.04 12.37
CA PHE A 239 5.80 -8.92 12.66
C PHE A 239 4.84 -8.34 13.71
N ILE A 240 5.30 -7.43 14.57
CA ILE A 240 4.50 -6.76 15.61
C ILE A 240 3.85 -5.50 15.06
N TYR A 241 4.51 -4.83 14.10
CA TYR A 241 4.03 -3.59 13.49
C TYR A 241 3.01 -3.81 12.38
N GLN A 242 3.06 -4.98 11.73
CA GLN A 242 2.14 -5.38 10.66
C GLN A 242 0.73 -5.66 11.19
#